data_AF-A0A6P0M9F7-F1
#
_entry.id   AF-A0A6P0M9F7-F1
#
_cell.length_a   1.000
_cell.length_b   1.000
_cell.length_c   1.000
_cell.angle_alpha   90.00
_cell.angle_beta   90.00
_cell.angle_gamma   90.00
#
_symmetry.space_group_name_H-M   'P 1'
#
loop_
_entity.id
_entity.type
_entity.pdbx_description
1 polymer ?
#
loop_
_entity_poly.entity_id
_entity_poly.type
_entity_poly.pdbx_seq_one_letter_code
_entity_poly.pdbx_strand_id
1 'polypeptide(L)'
;MKFTLANSLKNWWQSWQQHPTTIWILSILWLLLISWLAFLWNLGNIGLVDETEPLFAEAARQMTVTGDWITPYFNGETRFDKPPLIYWLMAIGYRLIGVNEWAVRLPSALSAIALTGLAFYTLRYYGISRPAAFTPDVDSSQHRDSKINPSYRQRQLWLCAWIGSTLMAVNLQTIIWARTGVSDMLLSGCVGGALLSFFLGYAHRNHRNTGAQELGSSGTT
;
A
#
# COMPACT_ATOMS: atom_id res chain seq x y z
N MET A 1 19.11 -14.84 35.85
CA MET A 1 18.89 -13.78 34.84
C MET A 1 18.01 -14.18 33.65
N LYS A 2 17.81 -15.47 33.31
CA LYS A 2 16.97 -15.91 32.16
C LYS A 2 15.44 -15.79 32.39
N PHE A 3 14.97 -15.89 33.64
CA PHE A 3 13.53 -15.85 33.96
C PHE A 3 12.89 -14.45 33.82
N THR A 4 13.65 -13.37 34.02
CA THR A 4 13.14 -11.99 33.89
C THR A 4 12.88 -11.60 32.44
N LEU A 5 13.70 -12.08 31.50
CA LEU A 5 13.58 -11.77 30.07
C LEU A 5 12.36 -12.44 29.44
N ALA A 6 12.13 -13.71 29.75
CA ALA A 6 10.96 -14.46 29.27
C ALA A 6 9.64 -13.88 29.80
N ASN A 7 9.61 -13.46 31.06
CA ASN A 7 8.43 -12.83 31.67
C ASN A 7 8.19 -11.42 31.11
N SER A 8 9.24 -10.61 30.89
CA SER A 8 9.11 -9.32 30.21
C SER A 8 8.59 -9.46 28.78
N LEU A 9 9.10 -10.43 28.01
CA LEU A 9 8.63 -10.70 26.65
C LEU A 9 7.16 -11.13 26.64
N LYS A 10 6.74 -12.00 27.57
CA LYS A 10 5.36 -12.45 27.68
C LYS A 10 4.41 -11.31 28.07
N ASN A 11 4.81 -10.47 29.02
CA ASN A 11 4.04 -9.31 29.46
C ASN A 11 3.96 -8.23 28.38
N TRP A 12 5.06 -7.98 27.66
CA TRP A 12 5.10 -7.10 26.49
C TRP A 12 4.22 -7.61 25.34
N TRP A 13 4.22 -8.92 25.13
CA TRP A 13 3.37 -9.55 24.12
C TRP A 13 1.87 -9.49 24.48
N GLN A 14 1.54 -9.49 25.76
CA GLN A 14 0.17 -9.34 26.26
C GLN A 14 -0.28 -7.88 26.27
N SER A 15 0.62 -6.92 26.56
CA SER A 15 0.29 -5.49 26.61
C SER A 15 -0.11 -4.92 25.25
N TRP A 16 0.33 -5.53 24.14
CA TRP A 16 -0.14 -5.19 22.79
C TRP A 16 -1.66 -5.28 22.64
N GLN A 17 -2.34 -6.14 23.41
CA GLN A 17 -3.79 -6.27 23.34
C GLN A 17 -4.54 -5.18 24.10
N GLN A 18 -3.90 -4.58 25.10
CA GLN A 18 -4.54 -3.59 25.96
C GLN A 18 -4.57 -2.19 25.33
N HIS A 19 -3.66 -1.91 24.38
CA HIS A 19 -3.55 -0.61 23.72
C HIS A 19 -3.56 -0.75 22.19
N PRO A 20 -4.75 -0.89 21.55
CA PRO A 20 -4.85 -1.02 20.10
C PRO A 20 -4.32 0.21 19.35
N THR A 21 -4.39 1.40 19.95
CA THR A 21 -3.85 2.65 19.39
C THR A 21 -2.34 2.60 19.24
N THR A 22 -1.62 2.02 20.20
CA THR A 22 -0.16 1.88 20.14
C THR A 22 0.27 1.02 18.95
N ILE A 23 -0.44 -0.08 18.66
CA ILE A 23 -0.13 -0.93 17.49
C ILE A 23 -0.34 -0.16 16.19
N TRP A 24 -1.42 0.62 16.10
CA TRP A 24 -1.67 1.46 14.93
C TRP A 24 -0.55 2.48 14.72
N ILE A 25 -0.14 3.18 15.78
CA ILE A 25 0.96 4.16 15.73
C ILE A 25 2.25 3.46 15.27
N LEU A 26 2.59 2.32 15.87
CA LEU A 26 3.76 1.53 15.48
C LEU A 26 3.69 1.09 14.01
N SER A 27 2.50 0.70 13.53
CA SER A 27 2.30 0.30 12.14
C SER A 27 2.48 1.46 11.17
N ILE A 28 1.95 2.64 11.51
CA ILE A 28 2.11 3.85 10.69
C ILE A 28 3.59 4.25 10.66
N LEU A 29 4.26 4.27 11.81
CA LEU A 29 5.69 4.57 11.89
C LEU A 29 6.52 3.54 11.10
N TRP A 30 6.15 2.26 11.17
CA TRP A 30 6.79 1.21 10.38
C TRP A 30 6.62 1.44 8.88
N LEU A 31 5.39 1.70 8.42
CA LEU A 31 5.10 1.97 7.00
C LEU A 31 5.83 3.21 6.51
N LEU A 32 5.86 4.29 7.30
CA LEU A 32 6.60 5.51 6.96
C LEU A 32 8.10 5.23 6.86
N LEU A 33 8.66 4.47 7.81
CA LEU A 33 10.08 4.12 7.82
C LEU A 33 10.47 3.29 6.59
N ILE A 34 9.76 2.20 6.31
CA ILE A 34 10.08 1.34 5.15
C ILE A 34 9.87 2.09 3.84
N SER A 35 8.83 2.91 3.74
CA SER A 35 8.53 3.72 2.56
C SER A 35 9.59 4.77 2.30
N TRP A 36 10.01 5.46 3.36
CA TRP A 36 11.07 6.45 3.29
C TRP A 36 12.38 5.82 2.82
N LEU A 37 12.80 4.72 3.47
CA LEU A 37 14.03 4.02 3.14
C LEU A 37 14.01 3.41 1.74
N ALA A 38 12.89 2.84 1.31
CA ALA A 38 12.78 2.16 0.02
C ALA A 38 12.64 3.14 -1.15
N PHE A 39 11.83 4.19 -1.00
CA PHE A 39 11.37 5.00 -2.14
C PHE A 39 11.88 6.44 -2.15
N LEU A 40 12.16 7.04 -0.99
CA LEU A 40 12.51 8.47 -0.90
C LEU A 40 13.99 8.70 -0.58
N TRP A 41 14.64 7.73 0.06
CA TRP A 41 16.05 7.81 0.44
C TRP A 41 16.94 7.95 -0.79
N ASN A 42 17.67 9.07 -0.84
CA ASN A 42 18.65 9.36 -1.87
C ASN A 42 18.08 9.31 -3.31
N LEU A 43 16.81 9.72 -3.48
CA LEU A 43 16.07 9.59 -4.73
C LEU A 43 16.63 10.46 -5.87
N GLY A 44 17.28 11.59 -5.56
CA GLY A 44 17.85 12.52 -6.55
C GLY A 44 19.34 12.33 -6.83
N ASN A 45 19.99 11.32 -6.25
CA ASN A 45 21.46 11.21 -6.31
C ASN A 45 22.00 10.52 -7.57
N ILE A 46 21.11 9.96 -8.37
CA ILE A 46 21.43 9.43 -9.70
C ILE A 46 20.69 10.28 -10.72
N GLY A 47 21.34 10.53 -11.86
CA GLY A 47 20.71 11.18 -13.01
C GLY A 47 19.54 10.38 -13.55
N LEU A 48 18.94 10.84 -14.64
CA LEU A 48 17.84 10.16 -15.32
C LEU A 48 18.41 8.91 -16.02
N VAL A 49 18.05 7.71 -15.54
CA VAL A 49 18.71 6.45 -15.96
C VAL A 49 17.91 5.70 -17.01
N ASP A 50 16.59 5.87 -17.01
CA ASP A 50 15.68 5.19 -17.92
C ASP A 50 15.59 5.91 -19.28
N GLU A 51 15.21 5.18 -20.33
CA GLU A 51 15.02 5.76 -21.67
C GLU A 51 13.84 6.74 -21.70
N THR A 52 12.79 6.46 -20.92
CA THR A 52 11.56 7.25 -20.95
C THR A 52 11.51 8.34 -19.89
N GLU A 53 12.25 8.20 -18.80
CA GLU A 53 12.30 9.15 -17.68
C GLU A 53 12.71 10.59 -18.11
N PRO A 54 13.73 10.81 -18.97
CA PRO A 54 14.03 12.15 -19.51
C PRO A 54 12.91 12.75 -20.35
N LEU A 55 12.15 11.91 -21.08
CA LEU A 55 11.03 12.36 -21.91
C LEU A 55 9.91 12.92 -21.03
N PHE A 56 9.61 12.24 -19.92
CA PHE A 56 8.64 12.73 -18.94
C PHE A 56 9.12 13.99 -18.22
N ALA A 57 10.39 13.99 -17.80
CA ALA A 57 11.02 15.12 -17.12
C ALA A 57 10.94 16.40 -17.96
N GLU A 58 11.38 16.34 -19.22
CA GLU A 58 11.40 17.51 -20.09
C GLU A 58 9.98 17.97 -20.44
N ALA A 59 9.06 17.05 -20.74
CA ALA A 59 7.66 17.43 -21.01
C ALA A 59 7.00 18.13 -19.82
N ALA A 60 7.17 17.59 -18.61
CA ALA A 60 6.65 18.22 -17.39
C ALA A 60 7.34 19.58 -17.11
N ARG A 61 8.64 19.70 -17.42
CA ARG A 61 9.39 20.97 -17.30
C ARG A 61 8.86 22.01 -18.27
N GLN A 62 8.61 21.65 -19.53
CA GLN A 62 8.04 22.57 -20.51
C GLN A 62 6.64 23.03 -20.13
N MET A 63 5.77 22.13 -19.64
CA MET A 63 4.45 22.51 -19.12
C MET A 63 4.56 23.49 -17.93
N THR A 64 5.58 23.30 -17.09
CA THR A 64 5.84 24.18 -15.94
C THR A 64 6.27 25.59 -16.39
N VAL A 65 7.15 25.67 -17.39
CA VAL A 65 7.75 26.93 -17.89
C VAL A 65 6.79 27.70 -18.80
N THR A 66 6.14 27.01 -19.75
CA THR A 66 5.20 27.62 -20.70
C THR A 66 3.88 28.00 -20.05
N GLY A 67 3.49 27.28 -18.98
CA GLY A 67 2.17 27.39 -18.39
C GLY A 67 1.06 26.72 -19.21
N ASP A 68 1.41 26.03 -20.29
CA ASP A 68 0.48 25.18 -21.03
C ASP A 68 0.38 23.81 -20.33
N TRP A 69 -0.75 23.57 -19.66
CA TRP A 69 -1.04 22.32 -18.96
C TRP A 69 -1.78 21.31 -19.85
N ILE A 70 -2.07 21.63 -21.10
CA ILE A 70 -2.85 20.78 -22.00
C ILE A 70 -1.91 20.03 -22.94
N THR A 71 -0.93 20.71 -23.53
CA THR A 71 -0.07 20.12 -24.56
C THR A 71 1.34 19.84 -24.04
N PRO A 72 1.70 18.56 -23.78
CA PRO A 72 3.07 18.17 -23.48
C PRO A 72 3.95 18.25 -24.74
N TYR A 73 5.14 18.82 -24.59
CA TYR A 73 6.13 18.97 -25.65
C TYR A 73 7.46 18.31 -25.27
N PHE A 74 8.15 17.76 -26.26
CA PHE A 74 9.51 17.26 -26.14
C PHE A 74 10.30 17.65 -27.39
N ASN A 75 11.44 18.32 -27.23
CA ASN A 75 12.27 18.82 -28.36
C ASN A 75 11.48 19.61 -29.43
N GLY A 76 10.42 20.32 -29.03
CA GLY A 76 9.60 21.12 -29.94
C GLY A 76 8.47 20.35 -30.64
N GLU A 77 8.36 19.03 -30.42
CA GLU A 77 7.26 18.21 -30.92
C GLU A 77 6.26 17.85 -29.82
N THR A 78 4.99 17.70 -30.18
CA THR A 78 3.93 17.31 -29.24
C THR A 78 4.05 15.83 -28.86
N ARG A 79 3.93 15.51 -27.57
CA ARG A 79 4.05 14.13 -27.06
C ARG A 79 2.74 13.63 -26.43
N PHE A 80 1.85 13.06 -27.22
CA PHE A 80 0.55 12.54 -26.74
C PHE A 80 0.56 11.03 -26.40
N ASP A 81 1.72 10.48 -26.04
CA ASP A 81 1.87 9.03 -25.81
C ASP A 81 1.23 8.55 -24.49
N LYS A 82 1.06 9.43 -23.52
CA LYS A 82 0.54 9.12 -22.18
C LYS A 82 -0.50 10.16 -21.74
N PRO A 83 -1.47 9.77 -20.89
CA PRO A 83 -2.45 10.70 -20.36
C PRO A 83 -1.79 11.82 -19.54
N PRO A 84 -2.38 13.02 -19.50
CA PRO A 84 -1.74 14.23 -18.96
C PRO A 84 -1.46 14.17 -17.44
N LEU A 85 -2.15 13.28 -16.71
CA LEU A 85 -2.10 13.20 -15.25
C LEU A 85 -0.69 13.07 -14.69
N ILE A 86 0.17 12.24 -15.30
CA ILE A 86 1.54 12.05 -14.80
C ILE A 86 2.36 13.33 -14.95
N TYR A 87 2.22 14.01 -16.08
CA TYR A 87 2.91 15.27 -16.34
C TYR A 87 2.43 16.38 -15.40
N TRP A 88 1.13 16.41 -15.09
CA TRP A 88 0.60 17.36 -14.10
C TRP A 88 1.20 17.15 -12.72
N LEU A 89 1.27 15.90 -12.26
CA LEU A 89 1.85 15.58 -10.96
C LEU A 89 3.34 15.93 -10.90
N MET A 90 4.10 15.66 -11.97
CA MET A 90 5.51 16.03 -12.08
C MET A 90 5.70 17.55 -12.14
N ALA A 91 4.89 18.26 -12.92
CA ALA A 91 4.93 19.72 -13.04
C ALA A 91 4.57 20.41 -11.71
N ILE A 92 3.62 19.87 -10.95
CA ILE A 92 3.35 20.31 -9.57
C ILE A 92 4.59 20.08 -8.69
N GLY A 93 5.23 18.92 -8.78
CA GLY A 93 6.49 18.63 -8.09
C GLY A 93 7.57 19.67 -8.40
N TYR A 94 7.75 20.01 -9.67
CA TYR A 94 8.68 21.05 -10.11
C TYR A 94 8.34 22.43 -9.58
N ARG A 95 7.07 22.79 -9.46
CA ARG A 95 6.66 24.08 -8.85
C ARG A 95 6.94 24.15 -7.36
N LEU A 96 6.89 23.02 -6.65
CA LEU A 96 7.06 22.98 -5.20
C LEU A 96 8.53 22.93 -4.77
N ILE A 97 9.35 22.11 -5.44
CA ILE A 97 10.71 21.76 -5.00
C ILE A 97 11.77 22.18 -6.03
N GLY A 98 11.35 22.74 -7.17
CA GLY A 98 12.21 23.09 -8.28
C GLY A 98 12.43 21.95 -9.26
N VAL A 99 13.07 22.26 -10.39
CA VAL A 99 13.40 21.30 -11.45
C VAL A 99 14.61 20.48 -11.01
N ASN A 100 14.37 19.25 -10.59
CA ASN A 100 15.40 18.29 -10.20
C ASN A 100 14.88 16.84 -10.33
N GLU A 101 15.78 15.87 -10.22
CA GLU A 101 15.49 14.44 -10.31
C GLU A 101 14.60 13.96 -9.16
N TRP A 102 14.65 14.62 -8.02
CA TRP A 102 13.81 14.27 -6.88
C TRP A 102 12.34 14.59 -7.15
N ALA A 103 12.07 15.76 -7.71
CA ALA A 103 10.73 16.24 -8.03
C ALA A 103 10.05 15.41 -9.13
N VAL A 104 10.80 14.97 -10.15
CA VAL A 104 10.22 14.15 -11.24
C VAL A 104 9.84 12.75 -10.79
N ARG A 105 10.57 12.18 -9.82
CA ARG A 105 10.33 10.84 -9.26
C ARG A 105 9.27 10.81 -8.17
N LEU A 106 8.92 11.99 -7.63
CA LEU A 106 7.99 12.13 -6.52
C LEU A 106 6.61 11.49 -6.78
N PRO A 107 5.95 11.65 -7.94
CA PRO A 107 4.67 11.00 -8.21
C PRO A 107 4.76 9.46 -8.17
N SER A 108 5.83 8.88 -8.72
CA SER A 108 6.07 7.44 -8.69
C SER A 108 6.28 6.95 -7.26
N ALA A 109 7.14 7.63 -6.50
CA ALA A 109 7.42 7.30 -5.11
C ALA A 109 6.14 7.36 -4.27
N LEU A 110 5.34 8.42 -4.39
CA LEU A 110 4.07 8.55 -3.67
C LEU A 110 3.08 7.43 -4.03
N SER A 111 3.04 7.04 -5.31
CA SER A 111 2.19 5.94 -5.76
C SER A 111 2.61 4.60 -5.16
N ALA A 112 3.91 4.37 -5.00
CA ALA A 112 4.46 3.20 -4.32
C ALA A 112 4.14 3.16 -2.83
N ILE A 113 4.21 4.31 -2.16
CA ILE A 113 3.81 4.47 -0.76
C ILE A 113 2.33 4.14 -0.59
N ALA A 114 1.48 4.72 -1.46
CA ALA A 114 0.05 4.45 -1.45
C ALA A 114 -0.24 2.97 -1.66
N LEU A 115 0.39 2.34 -2.65
CA LEU A 115 0.21 0.92 -2.94
C LEU A 115 0.67 0.01 -1.78
N THR A 116 1.80 0.34 -1.14
CA THR A 116 2.29 -0.37 0.06
C THR A 116 1.32 -0.25 1.22
N GLY A 117 0.74 0.95 1.43
CA GLY A 117 -0.31 1.18 2.42
C GLY A 117 -1.60 0.41 2.12
N LEU A 118 -2.00 0.33 0.85
CA LEU A 118 -3.16 -0.45 0.42
C LEU A 118 -2.95 -1.96 0.63
N ALA A 119 -1.74 -2.46 0.37
CA ALA A 119 -1.39 -3.85 0.69
C ALA A 119 -1.45 -4.13 2.20
N PHE A 120 -0.89 -3.23 3.00
CA PHE A 120 -0.99 -3.32 4.47
C PHE A 120 -2.46 -3.38 4.92
N TYR A 121 -3.28 -2.46 4.43
CA TYR A 121 -4.72 -2.42 4.73
C TYR A 121 -5.40 -3.74 4.32
N THR A 122 -5.16 -4.20 3.09
CA THR A 122 -5.79 -5.41 2.56
C THR A 122 -5.40 -6.64 3.38
N LEU A 123 -4.12 -6.80 3.72
CA LEU A 123 -3.65 -7.92 4.55
C LEU A 123 -4.16 -7.84 5.98
N ARG A 124 -4.29 -6.64 6.54
CA ARG A 124 -4.79 -6.44 7.90
C ARG A 124 -6.27 -6.78 8.05
N TYR A 125 -7.08 -6.48 7.04
CA TYR A 125 -8.55 -6.68 7.10
C TYR A 125 -9.01 -7.99 6.42
N TYR A 126 -8.32 -8.42 5.37
CA TYR A 126 -8.72 -9.57 4.53
C TYR A 126 -7.66 -10.67 4.44
N GLY A 127 -6.52 -10.53 5.14
CA GLY A 127 -5.47 -11.52 5.12
C GLY A 127 -5.92 -12.89 5.65
N ILE A 128 -5.41 -13.96 5.02
CA ILE A 128 -5.65 -15.33 5.45
C ILE A 128 -4.88 -15.55 6.74
N SER A 129 -5.58 -15.60 7.87
CA SER A 129 -5.03 -16.24 9.06
C SER A 129 -4.82 -17.71 8.69
N ARG A 130 -3.57 -18.18 8.57
CA ARG A 130 -3.33 -19.61 8.36
C ARG A 130 -4.08 -20.38 9.46
N PRO A 131 -4.91 -21.38 9.10
CA PRO A 131 -5.50 -22.26 10.09
C PRO A 131 -4.35 -22.98 10.80
N ALA A 132 -4.57 -23.44 12.02
CA ALA A 132 -3.57 -24.07 12.89
C ALA A 132 -3.02 -25.43 12.38
N ALA A 133 -2.78 -25.59 11.07
CA ALA A 133 -2.43 -26.84 10.42
C ALA A 133 -0.96 -26.86 9.98
N PHE A 134 -0.07 -26.96 10.98
CA PHE A 134 1.08 -27.85 10.93
C PHE A 134 1.32 -28.34 12.37
N THR A 135 0.31 -29.02 12.91
CA THR A 135 0.50 -29.98 14.00
C THR A 135 0.75 -31.33 13.32
N PRO A 136 1.99 -31.85 13.31
CA PRO A 136 2.21 -33.22 12.86
C PRO A 136 1.43 -34.15 13.80
N ASP A 137 0.48 -34.88 13.22
CA ASP A 137 -0.34 -35.97 13.77
C ASP A 137 -0.52 -36.04 15.30
N VAL A 138 -1.60 -35.44 15.80
CA VAL A 138 -2.25 -35.89 17.04
C VAL A 138 -3.77 -35.84 16.85
N ASP A 139 -4.35 -37.02 16.64
CA ASP A 139 -5.78 -37.42 16.62
C ASP A 139 -6.79 -36.65 15.76
N SER A 140 -7.28 -37.37 14.74
CA SER A 140 -8.28 -36.97 13.73
C SER A 140 -9.72 -36.82 14.25
N SER A 141 -9.97 -36.95 15.56
CA SER A 141 -11.30 -36.80 16.17
C SER A 141 -11.57 -35.41 16.76
N GLN A 142 -10.56 -34.53 16.82
CA GLN A 142 -10.66 -33.22 17.48
C GLN A 142 -10.67 -32.02 16.50
N HIS A 143 -11.10 -32.25 15.26
CA HIS A 143 -11.03 -31.24 14.19
C HIS A 143 -12.27 -30.35 14.01
N ARG A 144 -13.30 -30.44 14.87
CA ARG A 144 -14.55 -29.69 14.65
C ARG A 144 -14.76 -28.41 15.45
N ASP A 145 -14.00 -28.14 16.51
CA ASP A 145 -14.26 -26.98 17.38
C ASP A 145 -13.00 -26.34 17.98
N SER A 146 -11.89 -26.28 17.25
CA SER A 146 -10.82 -25.35 17.63
C SER A 146 -11.24 -23.92 17.28
N LYS A 147 -12.13 -23.34 18.09
CA LYS A 147 -12.37 -21.88 18.12
C LYS A 147 -11.01 -21.22 18.38
N ILE A 148 -10.31 -20.85 17.30
CA ILE A 148 -9.04 -20.13 17.39
C ILE A 148 -9.32 -18.89 18.24
N ASN A 149 -8.63 -18.76 19.37
CA ASN A 149 -8.82 -17.64 20.30
C ASN A 149 -8.71 -16.34 19.49
N PRO A 150 -9.73 -15.45 19.51
CA PRO A 150 -9.78 -14.26 18.64
C PRO A 150 -8.54 -13.38 18.77
N SER A 151 -7.92 -13.38 19.94
CA SER A 151 -6.69 -12.65 20.23
C SER A 151 -5.45 -13.20 19.50
N TYR A 152 -5.36 -14.51 19.19
CA TYR A 152 -4.29 -15.04 18.33
C TYR A 152 -4.50 -14.66 16.87
N ARG A 153 -5.74 -14.74 16.39
CA ARG A 153 -6.10 -14.35 15.02
C ARG A 153 -5.75 -12.89 14.75
N GLN A 154 -6.12 -11.99 15.66
CA GLN A 154 -5.81 -10.57 15.51
C GLN A 154 -4.30 -10.30 15.46
N ARG A 155 -3.50 -10.99 16.28
CA ARG A 155 -2.03 -10.89 16.25
C ARG A 155 -1.42 -11.35 14.94
N GLN A 156 -1.88 -12.49 14.41
CA GLN A 156 -1.40 -13.00 13.13
C GLN A 156 -1.67 -12.02 11.99
N LEU A 157 -2.86 -11.39 11.96
CA LEU A 157 -3.19 -10.39 10.93
C LEU A 157 -2.25 -9.18 10.96
N TRP A 158 -1.89 -8.67 12.15
CA TRP A 158 -0.91 -7.59 12.28
C TRP A 158 0.47 -7.98 11.75
N LEU A 159 0.95 -9.18 12.12
CA LEU A 159 2.24 -9.67 11.64
C LEU A 159 2.24 -9.92 10.13
N CYS A 160 1.18 -10.55 9.60
CA CYS A 160 1.02 -10.77 8.16
C CYS A 160 1.00 -9.44 7.40
N ALA A 161 0.33 -8.41 7.93
CA ALA A 161 0.29 -7.11 7.32
C ALA A 161 1.67 -6.43 7.31
N TRP A 162 2.41 -6.44 8.44
CA TRP A 162 3.76 -5.89 8.48
C TRP A 162 4.74 -6.62 7.55
N ILE A 163 4.72 -7.95 7.57
CA ILE A 163 5.62 -8.76 6.75
C ILE A 163 5.27 -8.55 5.27
N GLY A 164 3.99 -8.65 4.91
CA GLY A 164 3.56 -8.51 3.52
C GLY A 164 3.81 -7.12 2.95
N SER A 165 3.54 -6.05 3.72
CA SER A 165 3.86 -4.68 3.28
C SER A 165 5.36 -4.46 3.14
N THR A 166 6.17 -5.04 4.03
CA THR A 166 7.64 -4.97 3.94
C THR A 166 8.17 -5.71 2.73
N LEU A 167 7.69 -6.94 2.47
CA LEU A 167 8.08 -7.72 1.29
C LEU A 167 7.71 -7.01 0.00
N MET A 168 6.57 -6.34 -0.02
CA MET A 168 6.13 -5.56 -1.17
C MET A 168 7.00 -4.30 -1.36
N ALA A 169 7.33 -3.58 -0.29
CA ALA A 169 8.19 -2.41 -0.37
C ALA A 169 9.63 -2.77 -0.77
N VAL A 170 10.15 -3.91 -0.30
CA VAL A 170 11.50 -4.40 -0.59
C VAL A 170 11.57 -5.16 -1.92
N ASN A 171 10.43 -5.41 -2.56
CA ASN A 171 10.39 -6.05 -3.86
C ASN A 171 11.17 -5.21 -4.88
N LEU A 172 12.13 -5.84 -5.56
CA LEU A 172 13.06 -5.16 -6.45
C LEU A 172 12.34 -4.37 -7.56
N GLN A 173 11.29 -4.95 -8.14
CA GLN A 173 10.48 -4.28 -9.17
C GLN A 173 9.79 -3.04 -8.60
N THR A 174 9.24 -3.14 -7.38
CA THR A 174 8.59 -2.00 -6.72
C THR A 174 9.60 -0.88 -6.44
N ILE A 175 10.79 -1.21 -5.94
CA ILE A 175 11.85 -0.22 -5.70
C ILE A 175 12.27 0.46 -7.00
N ILE A 176 12.50 -0.30 -8.06
CA ILE A 176 12.95 0.26 -9.35
C ILE A 176 11.91 1.25 -9.88
N TRP A 177 10.65 0.82 -10.00
CA TRP A 177 9.58 1.68 -10.55
C TRP A 177 9.20 2.84 -9.64
N ALA A 178 9.31 2.68 -8.32
CA ALA A 178 9.09 3.78 -7.38
C ALA A 178 10.18 4.85 -7.48
N ARG A 179 11.40 4.45 -7.86
CA ARG A 179 12.56 5.34 -7.95
C ARG A 179 12.85 5.87 -9.35
N THR A 180 11.97 5.59 -10.31
CA THR A 180 12.04 6.14 -11.68
C THR A 180 10.83 7.04 -11.95
N GLY A 181 11.04 8.16 -12.63
CA GLY A 181 10.01 9.13 -12.99
C GLY A 181 9.16 8.67 -14.18
N VAL A 182 8.35 7.62 -14.00
CA VAL A 182 7.54 6.99 -15.05
C VAL A 182 6.11 6.70 -14.62
N SER A 183 5.23 6.52 -15.61
CA SER A 183 3.78 6.36 -15.39
C SER A 183 3.36 5.03 -14.75
N ASP A 184 4.18 3.98 -14.84
CA ASP A 184 3.77 2.60 -14.51
C ASP A 184 3.50 2.40 -13.02
N MET A 185 4.27 3.08 -12.16
CA MET A 185 4.04 3.03 -10.72
C MET A 185 2.76 3.77 -10.32
N LEU A 186 2.47 4.89 -10.98
CA LEU A 186 1.21 5.63 -10.81
C LEU A 186 0.02 4.76 -11.23
N LEU A 187 0.11 4.13 -12.40
CA LEU A 187 -0.92 3.22 -12.89
C LEU A 187 -1.15 2.06 -11.92
N SER A 188 -0.07 1.45 -11.41
CA SER A 188 -0.14 0.34 -10.44
C SER A 188 -0.85 0.74 -9.15
N GLY A 189 -0.55 1.95 -8.63
CA GLY A 189 -1.25 2.52 -7.48
C GLY A 189 -2.74 2.72 -7.73
N CYS A 190 -3.10 3.32 -8.88
CA CYS A 190 -4.49 3.52 -9.28
C CYS A 190 -5.26 2.20 -9.44
N VAL A 191 -4.67 1.22 -10.11
CA VAL A 191 -5.28 -0.12 -10.30
C VAL A 191 -5.46 -0.81 -8.95
N GLY A 192 -4.46 -0.76 -8.07
CA GLY A 192 -4.56 -1.33 -6.72
C GLY A 192 -5.70 -0.70 -5.91
N GLY A 193 -5.83 0.62 -5.95
CA GLY A 193 -6.92 1.34 -5.29
C GLY A 193 -8.30 1.03 -5.89
N ALA A 194 -8.40 0.94 -7.21
CA ALA A 194 -9.63 0.61 -7.91
C ALA A 194 -10.10 -0.82 -7.58
N LEU A 195 -9.19 -1.79 -7.59
CA LEU A 195 -9.49 -3.19 -7.23
C LEU A 195 -9.95 -3.31 -5.78
N LEU A 196 -9.28 -2.63 -4.85
CA LEU A 196 -9.69 -2.63 -3.45
C LEU A 196 -11.08 -2.01 -3.30
N SER A 197 -11.34 -0.87 -3.95
CA SER A 197 -12.65 -0.19 -3.90
C SER A 197 -13.76 -1.07 -4.48
N PHE A 198 -13.50 -1.74 -5.60
CA PHE A 198 -14.41 -2.70 -6.20
C PHE A 198 -14.71 -3.86 -5.24
N PHE A 199 -13.68 -4.45 -4.64
CA PHE A 199 -13.83 -5.53 -3.67
C PHE A 199 -14.63 -5.11 -2.44
N LEU A 200 -14.33 -3.93 -1.88
CA LEU A 200 -15.08 -3.36 -0.75
C LEU A 200 -16.57 -3.17 -1.10
N GLY A 201 -16.86 -2.66 -2.29
CA GLY A 201 -18.23 -2.46 -2.77
C GLY A 201 -18.98 -3.78 -2.99
N TYR A 202 -18.33 -4.78 -3.60
CA TYR A 202 -18.94 -6.09 -3.82
C TYR A 202 -19.20 -6.83 -2.51
N ALA A 203 -18.22 -6.85 -1.59
CA ALA A 203 -18.32 -7.58 -0.32
C ALA A 203 -19.42 -7.02 0.61
N HIS A 204 -19.62 -5.69 0.63
CA HIS A 204 -20.64 -5.08 1.50
C HIS A 204 -22.08 -5.27 1.03
N ARG A 205 -22.31 -5.63 -0.24
CA ARG A 205 -23.66 -5.72 -0.81
C ARG A 205 -24.47 -6.90 -0.24
N ASN A 206 -23.81 -7.97 0.22
CA ASN A 206 -24.48 -9.16 0.76
C ASN A 206 -25.23 -8.92 2.07
N HIS A 207 -24.87 -7.93 2.89
CA HIS A 207 -25.55 -7.69 4.17
C HIS A 207 -26.86 -6.89 4.05
N ARG A 208 -27.03 -6.10 2.98
CA ARG A 208 -28.24 -5.26 2.80
C ARG A 208 -29.44 -6.04 2.27
N ASN A 209 -29.22 -7.08 1.46
CA ASN A 209 -30.31 -7.84 0.86
C ASN A 209 -30.98 -8.79 1.86
N THR A 210 -30.26 -9.31 2.85
CA THR A 210 -30.81 -10.23 3.86
C THR A 210 -31.78 -9.53 4.82
N GLY A 211 -31.46 -8.30 5.26
CA GLY A 211 -32.34 -7.51 6.13
C GLY A 211 -33.62 -7.03 5.44
N ALA A 212 -33.59 -6.81 4.11
CA ALA A 212 -34.77 -6.43 3.35
C ALA A 212 -35.77 -7.60 3.16
N GLN A 213 -35.29 -8.86 3.13
CA GLN A 213 -36.16 -10.04 3.03
C GLN A 213 -36.85 -10.39 4.36
N GLU A 214 -36.24 -10.11 5.51
CA GLU A 214 -36.86 -10.33 6.83
C GLU A 214 -37.95 -9.29 7.16
N LEU A 215 -37.80 -8.05 6.68
CA LEU A 215 -38.82 -6.99 6.84
C LEU A 215 -40.02 -7.15 5.88
N GLY A 216 -39.84 -7.82 4.73
CA GLY A 216 -40.91 -8.10 3.78
C GLY A 216 -41.79 -9.30 4.14
N SER A 217 -41.35 -10.19 5.03
CA SER A 217 -42.08 -11.41 5.42
C SER A 217 -42.82 -11.30 6.76
N SER A 218 -42.61 -10.21 7.51
CA SER A 218 -43.25 -9.94 8.81
C SER A 218 -44.51 -9.06 8.71
N GLY A 219 -44.90 -8.64 7.50
CA GLY A 219 -46.09 -7.81 7.25
C GLY A 219 -47.30 -8.54 6.66
N THR A 220 -47.26 -9.87 6.57
CA THR A 220 -48.36 -10.70 6.03
C THR A 220 -48.68 -11.86 6.98
N THR A 221 -49.29 -11.53 8.11
CA THR A 221 -50.10 -12.46 8.92
C THR A 221 -51.25 -11.68 9.52
#